data_AF-A0A914QM92-F1
#
_entry.id   AF-A0A914QM92-F1
#
_cell.length_a   1.000
_cell.length_b   1.000
_cell.length_c   1.000
_cell.angle_alpha   90.00
_cell.angle_beta   90.00
_cell.angle_gamma   90.00
#
_symmetry.space_group_name_H-M   'P 1'
#
loop_
_entity.id
_entity.type
_entity.pdbx_description
1 polymer ?
#
loop_
_entity_poly.entity_id
_entity_poly.type
_entity_poly.pdbx_seq_one_letter_code
_entity_poly.pdbx_strand_id
1 'polypeptide(L)'
;MKKNDEKDSSSKNDDETKSVTEEEIEKVYRNYMLFADSSTENAKVIQAKYAIAHERFGTALLKLKEIITDKTTNSDFLSTEKVVIELLEKLGWNHLVEEVQKAILIKHQKFYRLF
;
A
#
# COMPACT_ATOMS: atom_id res chain seq x y z
N MET A 1 -21.05 56.44 1.55
CA MET A 1 -21.40 55.08 2.03
C MET A 1 -21.72 54.19 0.84
N LYS A 2 -20.73 53.44 0.34
CA LYS A 2 -20.94 52.27 -0.54
C LYS A 2 -19.90 51.22 -0.16
N LYS A 3 -20.39 49.98 -0.10
CA LYS A 3 -19.91 48.81 0.64
C LYS A 3 -18.55 48.28 0.13
N ASN A 4 -17.71 47.86 1.06
CA ASN A 4 -16.60 46.94 0.83
C ASN A 4 -17.19 45.52 0.75
N ASP A 5 -17.08 44.87 -0.40
CA ASP A 5 -17.25 43.42 -0.49
C ASP A 5 -15.85 42.80 -0.41
N GLU A 6 -15.53 42.27 0.78
CA GLU A 6 -14.41 41.37 1.00
C GLU A 6 -14.63 40.10 0.17
N LYS A 7 -13.87 39.96 -0.92
CA LYS A 7 -13.70 38.66 -1.58
C LYS A 7 -12.77 37.81 -0.72
N ASP A 8 -13.38 36.99 0.13
CA ASP A 8 -12.80 35.73 0.58
C ASP A 8 -12.44 34.90 -0.65
N SER A 9 -11.17 34.97 -1.05
CA SER A 9 -10.58 33.98 -1.96
C SER A 9 -9.96 32.88 -1.10
N SER A 10 -10.85 32.07 -0.51
CA SER A 10 -10.52 30.71 -0.12
C SER A 10 -10.12 29.97 -1.40
N SER A 11 -8.82 29.94 -1.67
CA SER A 11 -8.23 29.08 -2.69
C SER A 11 -8.43 27.64 -2.21
N LYS A 12 -9.55 27.06 -2.65
CA LYS A 12 -9.82 25.64 -2.56
C LYS A 12 -8.64 24.90 -3.20
N ASN A 13 -7.96 24.11 -2.39
CA ASN A 13 -7.10 23.04 -2.89
C ASN A 13 -8.03 21.98 -3.49
N ASP A 14 -8.50 22.24 -4.71
CA ASP A 14 -9.19 21.26 -5.54
C ASP A 14 -8.12 20.34 -6.13
N ASP A 15 -7.54 19.49 -5.29
CA ASP A 15 -6.82 18.30 -5.72
C ASP A 15 -7.91 17.29 -6.14
N GLU A 16 -8.55 17.58 -7.28
CA GLU A 16 -9.49 16.70 -7.93
C GLU A 16 -8.78 15.37 -8.15
N THR A 17 -9.18 14.37 -7.37
CA THR A 17 -8.88 12.97 -7.62
C THR A 17 -9.48 12.60 -8.96
N LYS A 18 -8.76 12.92 -10.05
CA LYS A 18 -9.04 12.42 -11.39
C LYS A 18 -9.23 10.92 -11.22
N SER A 19 -10.43 10.44 -11.55
CA SER A 19 -10.78 9.04 -11.47
C SER A 19 -9.83 8.27 -12.38
N VAL A 20 -8.75 7.73 -11.80
CA VAL A 20 -7.75 6.97 -12.55
C VAL A 20 -8.46 5.76 -13.12
N THR A 21 -8.41 5.63 -14.44
CA THR A 21 -9.05 4.51 -15.13
C THR A 21 -8.19 3.25 -15.02
N GLU A 22 -8.81 2.08 -15.05
CA GLU A 22 -8.07 0.81 -15.02
C GLU A 22 -7.07 0.69 -16.18
N GLU A 23 -7.42 1.26 -17.34
CA GLU A 23 -6.55 1.31 -18.53
C GLU A 23 -5.27 2.14 -18.31
N GLU A 24 -5.37 3.24 -17.56
CA GLU A 24 -4.21 4.06 -17.20
C GLU A 24 -3.27 3.29 -16.26
N ILE A 25 -3.83 2.55 -15.29
CA ILE A 25 -3.06 1.70 -14.37
C ILE A 25 -2.31 0.63 -15.18
N GLU A 26 -2.98 -0.04 -16.12
CA GLU A 26 -2.37 -1.07 -16.96
C GLU A 26 -1.26 -0.50 -17.84
N LYS A 27 -1.49 0.67 -18.47
CA LYS A 27 -0.49 1.33 -19.30
C LYS A 27 0.76 1.71 -18.51
N VAL A 28 0.58 2.30 -17.32
CA VAL A 28 1.70 2.67 -16.45
C VAL A 28 2.45 1.43 -15.98
N TYR A 29 1.73 0.39 -15.56
CA TYR A 29 2.32 -0.87 -15.12
C TYR A 29 3.17 -1.52 -16.21
N ARG A 30 2.63 -1.65 -17.43
CA ARG A 30 3.35 -2.24 -18.58
C ARG A 30 4.59 -1.42 -18.92
N ASN A 31 4.48 -0.09 -18.96
CA ASN A 31 5.60 0.79 -19.24
C ASN A 31 6.71 0.68 -18.19
N TYR A 32 6.35 0.60 -16.92
CA TYR A 32 7.33 0.43 -15.85
C TYR A 32 8.04 -0.93 -15.94
N MET A 33 7.29 -2.01 -16.14
CA MET A 33 7.82 -3.37 -16.20
C MET A 33 8.67 -3.66 -17.46
N LEU A 34 8.62 -2.82 -18.48
CA LEU A 34 9.52 -2.90 -19.63
C LEU A 34 10.99 -2.62 -19.25
N PHE A 35 11.20 -1.75 -18.26
CA PHE A 35 12.54 -1.28 -17.88
C PHE A 35 12.96 -1.75 -16.49
N ALA A 36 12.01 -2.07 -15.63
CA ALA A 36 12.29 -2.51 -14.28
C ALA A 36 12.66 -4.00 -14.24
N ASP A 37 13.71 -4.33 -13.49
CA ASP A 37 13.93 -5.72 -13.10
C ASP A 37 12.87 -6.12 -12.07
N SER A 38 12.09 -7.15 -12.42
CA SER A 38 11.04 -7.73 -11.59
C SER A 38 11.50 -8.21 -10.21
N SER A 39 12.80 -8.46 -10.03
CA SER A 39 13.40 -8.87 -8.76
C SER A 39 13.57 -7.72 -7.78
N THR A 40 13.56 -6.47 -8.27
CA THR A 40 13.77 -5.29 -7.42
C THR A 40 12.57 -5.05 -6.51
N GLU A 41 12.85 -4.51 -5.32
CA GLU A 41 11.83 -4.22 -4.32
C GLU A 41 10.73 -3.29 -4.85
N ASN A 42 11.11 -2.21 -5.54
CA ASN A 42 10.17 -1.27 -6.13
C ASN A 42 9.26 -1.95 -7.16
N ALA A 43 9.80 -2.88 -7.97
CA ALA A 43 8.99 -3.66 -8.89
C ALA A 43 8.02 -4.57 -8.15
N LYS A 44 8.43 -5.24 -7.06
CA LYS A 44 7.54 -6.07 -6.24
C LYS A 44 6.39 -5.25 -5.63
N VAL A 45 6.66 -4.04 -5.14
CA VAL A 45 5.63 -3.13 -4.59
C VAL A 45 4.63 -2.73 -5.69
N ILE A 46 5.13 -2.37 -6.87
CA ILE A 46 4.27 -1.99 -8.00
C ILE A 46 3.44 -3.19 -8.50
N GLN A 47 4.02 -4.40 -8.54
CA GLN A 47 3.29 -5.64 -8.84
C GLN A 47 2.19 -5.93 -7.81
N ALA A 48 2.47 -5.74 -6.53
CA ALA A 48 1.47 -5.90 -5.48
C ALA A 48 0.33 -4.88 -5.65
N LYS A 49 0.64 -3.60 -5.85
CA LYS A 49 -0.38 -2.55 -6.07
C LYS A 49 -1.23 -2.81 -7.32
N TYR A 50 -0.61 -3.23 -8.42
CA TYR A 50 -1.30 -3.61 -9.64
C TYR A 50 -2.24 -4.80 -9.40
N ALA A 51 -1.76 -5.84 -8.71
CA ALA A 51 -2.59 -6.99 -8.35
C ALA A 51 -3.78 -6.61 -7.46
N ILE A 52 -3.60 -5.67 -6.52
CA ILE A 52 -4.69 -5.15 -5.67
C ILE A 52 -5.72 -4.38 -6.51
N ALA A 53 -5.27 -3.54 -7.44
CA ALA A 53 -6.15 -2.75 -8.31
C ALA A 53 -7.04 -3.62 -9.20
N HIS A 54 -6.56 -4.80 -9.60
CA HIS A 54 -7.32 -5.77 -10.40
C HIS A 54 -7.93 -6.92 -9.58
N GLU A 55 -8.08 -6.74 -8.25
CA GLU A 55 -8.69 -7.72 -7.33
C GLU A 55 -8.02 -9.11 -7.33
N ARG A 56 -6.76 -9.19 -7.75
CA ARG A 56 -5.94 -10.42 -7.74
C ARG A 56 -5.23 -10.58 -6.40
N PHE A 57 -6.03 -10.71 -5.33
CA PHE A 57 -5.53 -10.69 -3.95
C PHE A 57 -4.50 -11.78 -3.64
N GLY A 58 -4.64 -12.99 -4.22
CA GLY A 58 -3.64 -14.05 -4.06
C GLY A 58 -2.25 -13.66 -4.59
N THR A 59 -2.21 -13.03 -5.76
CA THR A 59 -0.96 -12.51 -6.36
C THR A 59 -0.39 -11.36 -5.54
N ALA A 60 -1.25 -10.46 -5.04
CA ALA A 60 -0.84 -9.38 -4.16
C ALA A 60 -0.18 -9.91 -2.87
N LEU A 61 -0.80 -10.90 -2.21
CA LEU A 61 -0.27 -11.52 -1.01
C LEU A 61 1.08 -12.22 -1.27
N LEU A 62 1.23 -12.89 -2.41
CA LEU A 62 2.51 -13.52 -2.79
C LEU A 62 3.62 -12.47 -2.91
N LYS A 63 3.34 -11.33 -3.55
CA LYS A 63 4.33 -10.25 -3.71
C LYS A 63 4.63 -9.53 -2.41
N LEU A 64 3.64 -9.29 -1.57
CA LEU A 64 3.85 -8.75 -0.21
C LEU A 64 4.69 -9.70 0.66
N LYS A 65 4.47 -11.02 0.54
CA LYS A 65 5.31 -12.01 1.21
C LYS A 65 6.76 -11.93 0.76
N GLU A 66 7.03 -11.86 -0.54
CA GLU A 66 8.38 -11.70 -1.08
C GLU A 66 9.07 -10.44 -0.50
N ILE A 67 8.35 -9.33 -0.41
CA ILE A 67 8.82 -8.05 0.18
C ILE A 67 9.15 -8.21 1.67
N ILE A 68 8.29 -8.87 2.45
CA ILE A 68 8.49 -9.08 3.90
C ILE A 68 9.67 -10.03 4.16
N THR A 69 9.89 -11.02 3.30
CA THR A 69 10.98 -12.00 3.46
C THR A 69 12.35 -11.45 3.07
N ASP A 70 12.41 -10.49 2.15
CA ASP A 70 13.66 -9.81 1.79
C ASP A 70 14.05 -8.84 2.92
N LYS A 71 14.85 -9.35 3.86
CA LYS A 71 15.34 -8.64 5.05
C LYS A 71 16.35 -7.53 4.78
N THR A 72 16.70 -7.29 3.52
CA THR A 72 17.89 -6.52 3.13
C THR A 72 17.65 -5.03 2.97
N THR A 73 16.41 -4.57 2.80
CA THR A 73 16.18 -3.17 2.35
C THR A 73 14.96 -2.44 2.92
N ASN A 74 13.98 -3.14 3.52
CA ASN A 74 12.75 -2.47 3.95
C ASN A 74 12.89 -1.75 5.31
N SER A 75 12.74 -0.43 5.34
CA SER A 75 12.55 0.31 6.60
C SER A 75 11.13 0.16 7.17
N ASP A 76 10.14 -0.13 6.30
CA ASP A 76 8.72 0.06 6.61
C ASP A 76 7.93 -1.27 6.64
N PHE A 77 8.52 -2.34 7.17
CA PHE A 77 7.86 -3.66 7.29
C PHE A 77 6.47 -3.61 7.93
N LEU A 78 6.30 -2.76 8.95
CA LEU A 78 5.03 -2.60 9.65
C LEU A 78 3.94 -2.04 8.72
N SER A 79 4.30 -1.21 7.73
CA SER A 79 3.34 -0.69 6.75
C SER A 79 2.87 -1.81 5.81
N THR A 80 3.80 -2.62 5.31
CA THR A 80 3.52 -3.77 4.43
C THR A 80 2.67 -4.83 5.13
N GLU A 81 2.97 -5.13 6.40
CA GLU A 81 2.19 -6.09 7.21
C GLU A 81 0.77 -5.58 7.51
N LYS A 82 0.55 -4.26 7.63
CA LYS A 82 -0.80 -3.68 7.73
C LYS A 82 -1.59 -3.84 6.44
N VAL A 83 -0.96 -3.64 5.28
CA VAL A 83 -1.62 -3.88 3.97
C VAL A 83 -2.03 -5.35 3.84
N VAL A 84 -1.22 -6.29 4.35
CA VAL A 84 -1.60 -7.71 4.41
C VAL A 84 -2.86 -7.90 5.25
N ILE A 85 -2.97 -7.26 6.41
CA ILE A 85 -4.19 -7.32 7.24
C ILE A 85 -5.40 -6.79 6.47
N GLU A 86 -5.31 -5.62 5.84
CA GLU A 86 -6.41 -5.04 5.06
C GLU A 86 -6.87 -5.97 3.92
N LEU A 87 -5.93 -6.69 3.29
CA LEU A 87 -6.26 -7.67 2.25
C LEU A 87 -6.95 -8.91 2.82
N LEU A 88 -6.51 -9.40 3.98
CA LEU A 88 -7.13 -10.53 4.67
C LEU A 88 -8.55 -10.19 5.13
N GLU A 89 -8.78 -8.96 5.60
CA GLU A 89 -10.10 -8.43 5.96
C GLU A 89 -11.02 -8.36 4.73
N LYS A 90 -10.52 -7.87 3.58
CA LYS A 90 -11.27 -7.86 2.32
C LYS A 90 -11.67 -9.27 1.85
N LEU A 91 -10.85 -10.28 2.12
CA LEU A 91 -11.13 -11.68 1.82
C LEU A 91 -12.05 -12.35 2.85
N GLY A 92 -12.36 -11.69 3.97
CA GLY A 92 -13.15 -12.26 5.06
C GLY A 92 -12.41 -13.30 5.90
N TRP A 93 -11.08 -13.36 5.83
CA TRP A 93 -10.26 -14.34 6.54
C TRP A 93 -9.90 -13.87 7.96
N ASN A 94 -10.92 -13.61 8.77
CA ASN A 94 -10.78 -12.98 10.09
C ASN A 94 -9.90 -13.77 11.06
N HIS A 95 -9.91 -15.11 10.98
CA HIS A 95 -9.06 -15.96 11.80
C HIS A 95 -7.56 -15.71 11.54
N LEU A 96 -7.18 -15.48 10.28
CA LEU A 96 -5.79 -15.13 9.92
C LEU A 96 -5.45 -13.70 10.32
N VAL A 97 -6.41 -12.78 10.26
CA VAL A 97 -6.21 -11.39 10.71
C VAL A 97 -5.78 -11.38 12.18
N GLU A 98 -6.48 -12.10 13.04
CA GLU A 98 -6.13 -12.18 14.46
C GLU A 98 -4.75 -12.79 14.70
N GLU A 99 -4.40 -13.86 13.98
CA GLU A 99 -3.10 -14.50 14.08
C GLU A 99 -1.96 -13.58 13.63
N VAL A 100 -2.15 -12.89 12.50
CA VAL A 100 -1.16 -11.94 11.97
C VAL A 100 -0.99 -10.76 12.91
N GLN A 101 -2.07 -10.19 13.43
CA GLN A 101 -1.99 -9.10 14.41
C GLN A 101 -1.22 -9.49 15.67
N LYS A 102 -1.48 -10.69 16.21
CA LYS A 102 -0.72 -11.23 17.36
C LYS A 102 0.77 -11.39 17.00
N ALA A 103 1.09 -11.89 15.81
CA ALA A 103 2.47 -12.06 15.36
C ALA A 103 3.22 -10.71 15.24
N ILE A 104 2.56 -9.67 14.70
CA ILE A 104 3.14 -8.32 14.57
C ILE A 104 3.52 -7.76 15.96
N LEU A 105 2.65 -7.91 16.96
CA LEU A 105 2.90 -7.41 18.32
C LEU A 105 4.16 -8.04 18.94
N ILE A 106 4.37 -9.33 18.70
CA ILE A 106 5.55 -10.06 19.21
C ILE A 106 6.81 -9.66 18.42
N LYS A 107 6.71 -9.54 17.10
CA LYS A 107 7.83 -9.25 16.21
C LYS A 107 8.34 -7.81 16.34
N HIS A 108 7.44 -6.85 16.49
CA HIS A 108 7.75 -5.42 16.51
C HIS A 108 7.65 -4.83 17.93
N GLN A 109 8.16 -5.55 18.93
CA GLN A 109 8.15 -5.10 20.31
C GLN A 109 9.01 -3.84 20.49
N LYS A 110 8.46 -2.82 21.16
CA LYS A 110 9.16 -1.55 21.44
C LYS A 110 10.38 -1.72 22.35
N PHE A 111 10.36 -2.73 23.21
CA PHE A 111 11.38 -2.97 24.22
C PHE A 111 11.93 -4.38 24.09
N TYR A 112 13.22 -4.52 24.38
CA TYR A 112 13.84 -5.84 24.48
C TYR A 112 13.26 -6.62 25.67
N ARG A 113 13.26 -7.94 25.52
CA ARG A 113 12.95 -8.84 26.63
C ARG A 113 13.99 -8.64 27.73
N LEU A 114 13.50 -8.46 28.96
CA LEU A 114 14.35 -8.37 30.15
C LEU A 114 15.09 -9.70 30.36
N PHE A 115 16.36 -9.61 30.79
CA PHE A 115 17.23 -10.74 31.09
C PHE A 115 16.94 -11.31 32.48
#